data_AF-A0AAP3A541-F1
#
_entry.id   AF-A0AAP3A541-F1
#
_cell.length_a   1.000
_cell.length_b   1.000
_cell.length_c   1.000
_cell.angle_alpha   90.00
_cell.angle_beta   90.00
_cell.angle_gamma   90.00
#
_symmetry.space_group_name_H-M   'P 1'
#
loop_
_entity.id
_entity.type
_entity.pdbx_description
1 polymer ?
#
loop_
_entity_poly.entity_id
_entity_poly.type
_entity_poly.pdbx_seq_one_letter_code
_entity_poly.pdbx_strand_id
1 'polypeptide(L)'
;QSSMGGTDVRRALDKDIQTASQVKGLDILITGHAHVGTPEPIKVGNTLILSTDSGGIDVGKLVLDYKEKPHNFTVKNFELKT
;
A
#
# COMPACT_ATOMS: atom_id res chain seq x y z
N GLN A 1 -12.80 13.53 -10.28
CA GLN A 1 -12.54 14.83 -9.65
C GLN A 1 -11.92 14.54 -8.30
N SER A 2 -10.59 14.66 -8.21
CA SER A 2 -9.85 14.46 -6.96
C SER A 2 -10.15 15.65 -6.05
N SER A 3 -10.77 15.38 -4.91
CA SER A 3 -11.01 16.41 -3.89
C SER A 3 -9.67 16.76 -3.24
N MET A 4 -9.09 17.88 -3.64
CA MET A 4 -8.02 18.54 -2.90
C MET A 4 -8.54 18.86 -1.49
N GLY A 5 -8.13 18.09 -0.49
CA GLY A 5 -8.57 18.29 0.88
C GLY A 5 -7.77 17.47 1.87
N GLY A 6 -6.61 17.99 2.28
CA GLY A 6 -5.77 17.48 3.37
C GLY A 6 -5.13 16.12 3.08
N THR A 7 -3.81 16.04 3.24
CA THR A 7 -3.01 14.80 3.09
C THR A 7 -3.30 13.81 4.21
N ASP A 8 -4.52 13.28 4.27
CA ASP A 8 -4.84 12.10 5.05
C ASP A 8 -4.78 10.89 4.12
N VAL A 9 -3.59 10.28 4.07
CA VAL A 9 -3.31 9.09 3.25
C VAL A 9 -4.32 7.98 3.52
N ARG A 10 -4.78 7.83 4.77
CA ARG A 10 -5.81 6.84 5.10
C ARG A 10 -7.14 7.19 4.48
N ARG A 11 -7.60 8.45 4.63
CA ARG A 11 -8.86 8.91 4.03
C ARG A 11 -8.87 8.77 2.50
N ALA A 12 -7.74 9.06 1.86
CA ALA A 12 -7.60 8.91 0.41
C ALA A 12 -7.68 7.44 -0.04
N LEU A 13 -7.23 6.51 0.81
CA LEU A 13 -7.16 5.07 0.54
C LEU A 13 -8.24 4.28 1.30
N ASP A 14 -9.30 4.94 1.80
CA ASP A 14 -10.38 4.30 2.56
C ASP A 14 -11.03 3.17 1.76
N LYS A 15 -11.14 3.34 0.44
CA LYS A 15 -11.73 2.32 -0.44
C LYS A 15 -10.82 1.09 -0.59
N ASP A 16 -9.51 1.28 -0.61
CA ASP A 16 -8.51 0.22 -0.65
C ASP A 16 -8.46 -0.53 0.68
N ILE A 17 -8.55 0.20 1.80
CA ILE A 17 -8.67 -0.36 3.15
C ILE A 17 -9.93 -1.22 3.26
N GLN A 18 -11.07 -0.71 2.79
CA GLN A 18 -12.31 -1.49 2.75
C GLN A 18 -12.16 -2.75 1.90
N THR A 19 -11.56 -2.63 0.71
CA THR A 19 -11.36 -3.77 -0.19
C THR A 19 -10.48 -4.84 0.46
N ALA A 20 -9.34 -4.45 1.06
CA ALA A 20 -8.45 -5.35 1.78
C ALA A 20 -9.12 -6.05 2.96
N SER A 21 -10.08 -5.38 3.63
CA SER A 21 -10.85 -5.97 4.74
C SER A 21 -11.91 -7.00 4.29
N GLN A 22 -12.36 -6.93 3.03
CA GLN A 22 -13.46 -7.76 2.51
C GLN A 22 -12.99 -9.07 1.88
N VAL A 23 -11.70 -9.19 1.55
CA VAL A 23 -11.12 -10.38 0.92
C VAL A 23 -10.17 -11.12 1.85
N LYS A 24 -10.13 -12.45 1.74
CA LYS A 24 -9.21 -13.31 2.50
C LYS A 24 -8.13 -13.85 1.57
N GLY A 25 -6.92 -14.04 2.11
CA GLY A 25 -5.79 -14.60 1.36
C GLY A 25 -5.04 -13.59 0.47
N LEU A 26 -5.35 -12.30 0.58
CA LEU A 26 -4.59 -11.24 -0.08
C LEU A 26 -3.39 -10.84 0.77
N ASP A 27 -2.20 -10.89 0.18
CA ASP A 27 -0.95 -10.55 0.87
C ASP A 27 -0.56 -9.08 0.65
N ILE A 28 -0.65 -8.61 -0.60
CA ILE A 28 -0.25 -7.27 -1.03
C ILE A 28 -1.34 -6.67 -1.92
N LEU A 29 -1.70 -5.41 -1.68
CA LEU A 29 -2.58 -4.61 -2.51
C LEU A 29 -1.80 -3.38 -2.99
N ILE A 30 -1.45 -3.33 -4.27
CA ILE A 30 -0.84 -2.15 -4.91
C ILE A 30 -1.97 -1.35 -5.55
N THR A 31 -2.20 -0.13 -5.05
CA THR A 31 -3.30 0.75 -5.50
C THR A 31 -2.79 2.00 -6.19
N GLY A 32 -3.65 2.60 -7.00
CA GLY A 32 -3.42 3.83 -7.75
C GLY A 32 -4.70 4.67 -7.80
N HIS A 33 -4.87 5.50 -8.82
CA HIS A 33 -6.03 6.40 -9.02
C HIS A 33 -6.17 7.55 -8.01
N ALA A 34 -5.94 7.33 -6.72
CA ALA A 34 -5.97 8.38 -5.70
C ALA A 34 -4.80 9.38 -5.83
N HIS A 35 -3.70 8.96 -6.47
CA HIS A 35 -2.46 9.72 -6.60
C HIS A 35 -1.86 10.10 -5.24
N VAL A 36 -1.92 9.18 -4.29
CA VAL A 36 -1.43 9.37 -2.93
C VAL A 36 -0.45 8.26 -2.60
N GLY A 37 0.82 8.61 -2.44
CA GLY A 37 1.85 7.69 -1.98
C GLY A 37 1.62 7.22 -0.54
N THR A 38 2.07 6.02 -0.23
CA THR A 38 2.10 5.46 1.13
C THR A 38 3.53 5.48 1.63
N PRO A 39 3.98 6.49 2.42
CA PRO A 39 5.35 6.54 2.94
C PRO A 39 5.74 5.28 3.74
N GLU A 40 4.75 4.70 4.42
CA GLU A 40 4.84 3.40 5.07
C GLU A 40 3.69 2.51 4.60
N PRO A 41 3.89 1.17 4.48
CA PRO A 41 2.82 0.25 4.11
C PRO A 41 1.64 0.31 5.07
N ILE A 42 0.42 0.46 4.55
CA ILE A 42 -0.79 0.41 5.38
C ILE A 42 -1.18 -1.06 5.57
N LYS A 43 -1.14 -1.54 6.81
CA LYS A 43 -1.51 -2.92 7.13
C LYS A 43 -3.00 -3.05 7.48
N VAL A 44 -3.71 -3.93 6.76
CA VAL A 44 -5.11 -4.29 7.02
C VAL A 44 -5.20 -5.81 7.11
N GLY A 45 -5.32 -6.34 8.34
CA GLY A 45 -5.19 -7.78 8.58
C GLY A 45 -3.79 -8.27 8.20
N ASN A 46 -3.72 -9.20 7.24
CA ASN A 46 -2.45 -9.68 6.67
C ASN A 46 -2.04 -8.93 5.39
N THR A 47 -2.93 -8.12 4.82
CA THR A 47 -2.70 -7.39 3.58
C THR A 47 -1.86 -6.14 3.84
N LEU A 48 -0.84 -5.91 3.03
CA LEU A 48 -0.12 -4.63 2.95
C LEU A 48 -0.64 -3.82 1.76
N ILE A 49 -1.14 -2.61 2.01
CA ILE A 49 -1.56 -1.66 0.98
C ILE A 49 -0.41 -0.70 0.69
N LEU A 50 -0.05 -0.58 -0.58
CA LEU A 50 1.07 0.22 -1.08
C LEU A 50 0.60 1.10 -2.24
N SER A 51 1.08 2.34 -2.28
CA SER A 51 0.89 3.25 -3.40
C SER A 51 2.06 4.23 -3.51
N THR A 52 2.21 4.85 -4.68
CA THR A 52 3.21 5.89 -4.96
C THR A 52 2.51 7.21 -5.25
N ASP A 53 3.23 8.32 -5.13
CA ASP A 53 2.76 9.56 -5.70
C ASP A 53 2.70 9.45 -7.24
N SER A 54 1.79 10.20 -7.86
CA SER A 54 1.54 10.09 -9.30
C SER A 54 2.61 10.77 -10.15
N GLY A 55 2.62 10.50 -11.45
CA GLY A 55 3.48 11.20 -12.40
C GLY A 55 4.94 10.73 -12.39
N GLY A 56 5.23 9.58 -11.77
CA GLY A 56 6.59 9.07 -11.65
C GLY A 56 7.46 9.93 -10.74
N ILE A 57 6.84 10.67 -9.81
CA ILE A 57 7.54 11.48 -8.81
C ILE A 57 8.36 10.57 -7.90
N ASP A 58 7.85 9.38 -7.58
CA ASP A 58 8.53 8.38 -6.78
C ASP A 58 8.26 6.94 -7.26
N VAL A 59 9.09 6.02 -6.78
CA VAL A 59 9.05 4.58 -7.07
C VAL A 59 9.12 3.81 -5.75
N GLY A 60 8.11 2.97 -5.50
CA GLY A 60 8.07 2.11 -4.32
C GLY A 60 8.94 0.86 -4.46
N LYS A 61 9.74 0.55 -3.43
CA LYS A 61 10.53 -0.69 -3.32
C LYS A 61 10.20 -1.41 -2.02
N LEU A 62 9.51 -2.55 -2.13
CA LEU A 62 9.22 -3.45 -1.01
C LEU A 62 10.21 -4.62 -0.99
N VAL A 63 10.82 -4.87 0.16
CA VAL A 63 11.69 -6.02 0.40
C VAL A 63 11.05 -6.93 1.46
N LEU A 64 10.78 -8.17 1.08
CA LEU A 64 10.18 -9.18 1.95
C LEU A 64 11.20 -10.26 2.34
N ASP A 65 11.11 -10.74 3.57
CA ASP A 65 11.70 -12.01 4.00
C ASP A 65 10.68 -13.12 3.81
N TYR A 66 10.91 -14.02 2.86
CA TYR A 66 10.03 -15.15 2.60
C TYR A 66 10.66 -16.45 3.12
N LYS A 67 9.90 -17.23 3.90
CA LYS A 67 10.38 -18.44 4.59
C LYS A 67 9.78 -19.73 4.02
N GLU A 68 9.55 -19.78 2.71
CA GLU A 68 9.05 -20.95 1.96
C GLU A 68 7.64 -21.45 2.38
N LYS A 69 6.98 -20.76 3.31
CA LYS A 69 5.59 -21.01 3.70
C LYS A 69 4.67 -20.02 2.99
N PRO A 70 3.69 -20.50 2.20
CA PRO A 70 2.73 -19.62 1.50
C PRO A 70 2.08 -18.63 2.46
N HIS A 71 1.92 -17.39 2.01
CA HIS A 71 1.34 -16.27 2.78
C HIS A 71 2.10 -15.90 4.08
N ASN A 72 3.32 -16.41 4.28
CA ASN A 72 4.14 -16.10 5.44
C ASN A 72 5.41 -15.35 5.03
N PHE A 73 5.43 -14.05 5.34
CA PHE A 73 6.56 -13.19 5.09
C PHE A 73 6.67 -12.12 6.18
N THR A 74 7.85 -11.52 6.29
CA THR A 74 8.05 -10.31 7.09
C THR A 74 8.58 -9.18 6.20
N VAL A 75 8.25 -7.94 6.53
CA VAL A 75 8.77 -6.78 5.78
C VAL A 75 10.18 -6.48 6.29
N LYS A 76 11.19 -6.60 5.43
CA LYS A 76 12.56 -6.19 5.74
C LYS A 76 12.74 -4.69 5.57
N ASN A 77 12.19 -4.15 4.48
CA ASN A 77 12.31 -2.75 4.15
C ASN A 77 11.18 -2.32 3.20
N PHE A 78 10.76 -1.07 3.32
CA PHE A 78 9.95 -0.40 2.31
C PHE A 78 10.46 1.03 2.15
N GLU A 79 10.60 1.50 0.92
CA GLU A 79 11.01 2.87 0.62
C GLU A 79 10.24 3.40 -0.61
N LEU A 80 9.89 4.68 -0.57
CA LEU A 80 9.52 5.46 -1.75
C LEU A 80 10.76 6.24 -2.19
N LYS A 81 11.19 6.02 -3.43
CA LYS A 81 12.36 6.68 -4.02
C LYS A 81 11.93 7.66 -5.09
N THR A 82 12.14 8.94 -4.83
CA THR A 82 12.10 10.02 -5.83
C THR A 82 13.32 10.01 -6.73
#